data_AF-A0A925EHD0-F1
#
_entry.id   AF-A0A925EHD0-F1
#
_cell.length_a   1.000
_cell.length_b   1.000
_cell.length_c   1.000
_cell.angle_alpha   90.00
_cell.angle_beta   90.00
_cell.angle_gamma   90.00
#
_symmetry.space_group_name_H-M   'P 1'
#
loop_
_entity.id
_entity.type
_entity.pdbx_description
1 polymer ?
#
loop_
_entity_poly.entity_id
_entity_poly.type
_entity_poly.pdbx_seq_one_letter_code
_entity_poly.pdbx_strand_id
1 'polypeptide(L)'
;NHDVWGWGVADASIKKDPLYGKEMALERLGLKNRYYSFDQAGWHFIVLDSIHLPNEVSPQPYIGKLDEEQFEWLKQNIESVPKTTPICIISHIPFIAACEYFDGPTEETGNWVVPACWMHIDARDLRRLFLNHPNVRLCLSGHTHQYEVLDYLGVRYQTNGAISGNWWYGWYMAFPPAYVMLNLYDDGSSDSEFVPYEKADAEFSTPVGFWAR
;
A
#
# COMPACT_ATOMS: atom_id res chain seq x y z
N ASN A 1 -1.41 -0.66 7.98
CA ASN A 1 -0.81 -1.60 8.94
C ASN A 1 -1.55 -2.93 8.81
N HIS A 2 -0.85 -4.05 8.89
CA HIS A 2 -1.40 -5.41 8.88
C HIS A 2 -1.76 -5.93 10.28
N ASP A 3 -1.53 -5.14 11.34
CA ASP A 3 -1.90 -5.51 12.71
C ASP A 3 -3.43 -5.50 12.90
N VAL A 4 -4.03 -6.69 12.90
CA VAL A 4 -5.48 -6.88 13.12
C VAL A 4 -5.69 -7.60 14.45
N TRP A 5 -6.53 -7.02 15.32
CA TRP A 5 -6.67 -7.50 16.69
C TRP A 5 -7.21 -8.94 16.74
N GLY A 6 -6.54 -9.78 17.51
CA GLY A 6 -6.96 -11.15 17.77
C GLY A 6 -6.65 -12.18 16.67
N TRP A 7 -6.17 -11.78 15.48
CA TRP A 7 -5.90 -12.74 14.40
C TRP A 7 -4.74 -13.70 14.69
N GLY A 8 -3.75 -13.27 15.48
CA GLY A 8 -2.64 -14.13 15.94
C GLY A 8 -2.91 -14.83 17.27
N VAL A 9 -4.10 -14.69 17.87
CA VAL A 9 -4.42 -15.24 19.19
C VAL A 9 -5.01 -16.65 19.04
N ALA A 10 -4.38 -17.64 19.69
CA ALA A 10 -4.78 -19.04 19.58
C ALA A 10 -6.11 -19.36 20.29
N ASP A 11 -6.44 -18.65 21.37
CA ASP A 11 -7.69 -18.86 22.09
C ASP A 11 -8.88 -18.35 21.27
N ALA A 12 -9.76 -19.26 20.84
CA ALA A 12 -10.96 -18.94 20.07
C ALA A 12 -11.94 -18.01 20.80
N SER A 13 -11.83 -17.86 22.12
CA SER A 13 -12.63 -16.92 22.90
C SER A 13 -12.41 -15.46 22.48
N ILE A 14 -11.25 -15.13 21.90
CA ILE A 14 -10.90 -13.78 21.43
C ILE A 14 -11.90 -13.23 20.41
N LYS A 15 -12.56 -14.11 19.64
CA LYS A 15 -13.57 -13.72 18.64
C LYS A 15 -14.83 -13.10 19.27
N LYS A 16 -15.00 -13.20 20.59
CA LYS A 16 -16.09 -12.59 21.35
C LYS A 16 -15.73 -11.20 21.88
N ASP A 17 -14.48 -10.79 21.79
CA ASP A 17 -14.05 -9.44 22.14
C ASP A 17 -14.74 -8.44 21.19
N PRO A 18 -15.44 -7.41 21.71
CA PRO A 18 -16.07 -6.39 20.85
C PRO A 18 -15.06 -5.64 19.97
N LEU A 19 -13.78 -5.63 20.32
CA LEU A 19 -12.71 -5.02 19.55
C LEU A 19 -12.07 -5.97 18.52
N TYR A 20 -12.51 -7.24 18.45
CA TYR A 20 -11.93 -8.27 17.58
C TYR A 20 -11.87 -7.82 16.12
N GLY A 21 -10.80 -8.22 15.43
CA GLY A 21 -10.62 -7.91 14.03
C GLY A 21 -10.27 -6.44 13.83
N LYS A 22 -11.06 -5.78 12.98
CA LYS A 22 -10.84 -4.38 12.59
C LYS A 22 -11.46 -3.38 13.57
N GLU A 23 -12.37 -3.83 14.43
CA GLU A 23 -13.14 -2.97 15.34
C GLU A 23 -12.23 -2.15 16.26
N MET A 24 -11.16 -2.74 16.81
CA MET A 24 -10.18 -2.00 17.61
C MET A 24 -9.62 -0.77 16.88
N ALA A 25 -9.26 -0.95 15.60
CA ALA A 25 -8.70 0.15 14.80
C ALA A 25 -9.76 1.19 14.48
N LEU A 26 -10.97 0.77 14.13
CA LEU A 26 -12.09 1.67 13.86
C LEU A 26 -12.44 2.53 15.07
N GLU A 27 -12.57 1.91 16.25
CA GLU A 27 -12.88 2.62 17.49
C GLU A 27 -11.77 3.62 17.86
N ARG A 28 -10.50 3.18 17.89
CA ARG A 28 -9.38 4.02 18.34
C ARG A 28 -9.05 5.16 17.41
N LEU A 29 -9.29 4.97 16.10
CA LEU A 29 -9.05 6.00 15.09
C LEU A 29 -10.31 6.85 14.81
N GLY A 30 -11.45 6.55 15.45
CA GLY A 30 -12.71 7.25 15.23
C GLY A 30 -13.26 7.08 13.81
N LEU A 31 -12.94 5.96 13.16
CA LEU A 31 -13.38 5.66 11.79
C LEU A 31 -14.74 4.97 11.80
N LYS A 32 -15.64 5.43 10.93
CA LYS A 32 -16.96 4.81 10.77
C LYS A 32 -16.92 3.50 9.99
N ASN A 33 -15.95 3.35 9.09
CA ASN A 33 -15.80 2.19 8.23
C ASN A 33 -14.30 2.00 7.89
N ARG A 34 -13.93 0.77 7.53
CA ARG A 34 -12.54 0.35 7.24
C ARG A 34 -12.01 0.88 5.92
N TYR A 35 -12.92 1.26 5.01
CA TYR A 35 -12.64 1.94 3.77
C TYR A 35 -13.60 3.12 3.61
N TYR A 36 -13.13 4.19 3.00
CA TYR A 36 -13.90 5.44 2.85
C TYR A 36 -13.29 6.32 1.75
N SER A 37 -14.03 7.36 1.34
CA SER A 37 -13.54 8.35 0.38
C SER A 37 -13.82 9.77 0.87
N PHE A 38 -13.06 10.74 0.35
CA PHE A 38 -13.26 12.16 0.63
C PHE A 38 -12.69 13.02 -0.50
N ASP A 39 -13.20 14.24 -0.63
CA ASP A 39 -12.67 15.23 -1.57
C ASP A 39 -11.80 16.24 -0.83
N GLN A 40 -10.66 16.59 -1.41
CA GLN A 40 -9.78 17.62 -0.86
C GLN A 40 -8.99 18.28 -2.00
N ALA A 41 -8.96 19.61 -2.02
CA ALA A 41 -8.14 20.40 -2.96
C ALA A 41 -8.27 19.98 -4.43
N GLY A 42 -9.49 19.69 -4.90
CA GLY A 42 -9.75 19.29 -6.29
C GLY A 42 -9.47 17.82 -6.62
N TRP A 43 -8.98 17.04 -5.67
CA TRP A 43 -8.75 15.60 -5.79
C TRP A 43 -9.80 14.79 -5.03
N HIS A 44 -10.09 13.61 -5.54
CA HIS A 44 -10.89 12.60 -4.85
C HIS A 44 -9.96 11.52 -4.26
N PHE A 45 -10.06 11.28 -2.96
CA PHE A 45 -9.24 10.30 -2.26
C PHE A 45 -10.08 9.09 -1.86
N ILE A 46 -9.52 7.90 -2.08
CA ILE A 46 -10.13 6.62 -1.71
C ILE A 46 -9.16 5.87 -0.82
N VAL A 47 -9.57 5.51 0.39
CA VAL A 47 -8.79 4.73 1.35
C VAL A 47 -9.38 3.33 1.46
N LEU A 48 -8.55 2.31 1.29
CA LEU A 48 -8.94 0.90 1.24
C LEU A 48 -8.36 0.10 2.42
N ASP A 49 -9.08 -0.96 2.81
CA ASP A 49 -8.60 -2.01 3.71
C ASP A 49 -8.19 -3.23 2.90
N SER A 50 -6.89 -3.47 2.79
CA SER A 50 -6.32 -4.53 1.97
C SER A 50 -5.99 -5.83 2.71
N ILE A 51 -6.21 -5.90 4.02
CA ILE A 51 -5.65 -6.97 4.87
C ILE A 51 -6.75 -7.97 5.22
N HIS A 52 -6.64 -9.18 4.67
CA HIS A 52 -7.57 -10.30 4.90
C HIS A 52 -6.88 -11.49 5.55
N LEU A 53 -7.67 -12.36 6.21
CA LEU A 53 -7.16 -13.60 6.81
C LEU A 53 -6.50 -14.52 5.77
N PRO A 54 -5.51 -15.34 6.17
CA PRO A 54 -4.97 -16.41 5.36
C PRO A 54 -6.04 -17.37 4.84
N ASN A 55 -5.68 -18.16 3.84
CA ASN A 55 -6.45 -19.33 3.43
C ASN A 55 -5.53 -20.49 3.09
N GLU A 56 -6.12 -21.64 2.71
CA GLU A 56 -5.35 -22.86 2.39
C GLU A 56 -4.35 -22.68 1.22
N VAL A 57 -4.65 -21.78 0.28
CA VAL A 57 -3.81 -21.50 -0.90
C VAL A 57 -2.70 -20.50 -0.57
N SER A 58 -2.93 -19.61 0.39
CA SER A 58 -2.01 -18.56 0.82
C SER A 58 -1.97 -18.54 2.36
N PRO A 59 -1.18 -19.44 2.98
CA PRO A 59 -1.16 -19.64 4.43
C PRO A 59 -0.35 -18.58 5.20
N GLN A 60 0.20 -17.60 4.49
CA GLN A 60 0.89 -16.44 5.06
C GLN A 60 -0.05 -15.66 6.00
N PRO A 61 0.45 -14.92 7.00
CA PRO A 61 -0.36 -14.39 8.11
C PRO A 61 -1.53 -13.49 7.70
N TYR A 62 -1.55 -13.03 6.46
CA TYR A 62 -2.65 -12.32 5.81
C TYR A 62 -2.51 -12.39 4.29
N ILE A 63 -3.57 -11.94 3.60
CA ILE A 63 -3.65 -11.83 2.14
C ILE A 63 -3.98 -10.38 1.79
N GLY A 64 -3.19 -9.80 0.91
CA GLY A 64 -3.42 -8.55 0.22
C GLY A 64 -4.46 -8.71 -0.88
N LYS A 65 -5.66 -8.20 -0.66
CA LYS A 65 -6.75 -8.16 -1.65
C LYS A 65 -7.85 -7.21 -1.18
N LEU A 66 -8.89 -7.06 -1.98
CA LEU A 66 -10.19 -6.56 -1.54
C LEU A 66 -11.18 -7.73 -1.46
N ASP A 67 -12.16 -7.62 -0.56
CA ASP A 67 -13.35 -8.47 -0.63
C ASP A 67 -14.36 -7.92 -1.64
N GLU A 68 -15.37 -8.75 -1.96
CA GLU A 68 -16.36 -8.45 -2.99
C GLU A 68 -17.15 -7.17 -2.68
N GLU A 69 -17.52 -6.96 -1.41
CA GLU A 69 -18.25 -5.78 -0.95
C GLU A 69 -17.43 -4.50 -1.20
N GLN A 70 -16.17 -4.50 -0.77
CA GLN A 70 -15.29 -3.35 -0.94
C GLN A 70 -14.92 -3.11 -2.41
N PHE A 71 -14.70 -4.17 -3.20
CA PHE A 71 -14.40 -4.02 -4.62
C PHE A 71 -15.59 -3.44 -5.40
N GLU A 72 -16.81 -3.86 -5.07
CA GLU A 72 -18.01 -3.30 -5.69
C GLU A 72 -18.26 -1.85 -5.25
N TRP A 73 -18.05 -1.55 -3.97
CA TRP A 73 -18.07 -0.17 -3.47
C TRP A 73 -17.04 0.70 -4.20
N LEU A 74 -15.81 0.22 -4.40
CA LEU A 74 -14.74 0.94 -5.11
C LEU A 74 -15.14 1.29 -6.53
N LYS A 75 -15.76 0.37 -7.29
CA LYS A 75 -16.25 0.65 -8.64
C LYS A 75 -17.27 1.78 -8.63
N GLN A 76 -18.28 1.67 -7.79
CA GLN A 76 -19.35 2.66 -7.69
C GLN A 76 -18.80 4.03 -7.26
N ASN A 77 -17.84 4.03 -6.34
CA ASN A 77 -17.18 5.23 -5.87
C ASN A 77 -16.43 5.93 -7.02
N ILE A 78 -15.57 5.20 -7.74
CA ILE A 78 -14.85 5.73 -8.92
C ILE A 78 -15.82 6.18 -10.03
N GLU A 79 -16.89 5.43 -10.30
CA GLU A 79 -17.88 5.77 -11.33
C GLU A 79 -18.66 7.04 -11.01
N SER A 80 -18.85 7.36 -9.73
CA SER A 80 -19.55 8.56 -9.27
C SER A 80 -18.71 9.84 -9.42
N VAL A 81 -17.39 9.72 -9.57
CA VAL A 81 -16.47 10.85 -9.66
C VAL A 81 -16.44 11.42 -11.08
N PRO A 82 -16.57 12.74 -11.26
CA PRO A 82 -16.41 13.38 -12.58
C PRO A 82 -15.09 12.99 -13.23
N LYS A 83 -15.10 12.68 -14.53
CA LYS A 83 -13.89 12.25 -15.27
C LYS A 83 -12.77 13.29 -15.31
N THR A 84 -13.06 14.54 -14.96
CA THR A 84 -12.10 15.64 -14.84
C THR A 84 -11.43 15.72 -13.48
N THR A 85 -11.97 15.02 -12.46
CA THR A 85 -11.46 15.04 -11.10
C THR A 85 -10.44 13.91 -10.93
N PRO A 86 -9.16 14.21 -10.62
CA PRO A 86 -8.15 13.20 -10.40
C PRO A 86 -8.41 12.43 -9.10
N ILE A 87 -8.20 11.11 -9.16
CA ILE A 87 -8.41 10.17 -8.06
C ILE A 87 -7.05 9.67 -7.56
N CYS A 88 -6.87 9.75 -6.23
CA CYS A 88 -5.80 9.11 -5.49
C CYS A 88 -6.36 7.95 -4.67
N ILE A 89 -5.88 6.74 -4.90
CA ILE A 89 -6.25 5.54 -4.15
C ILE A 89 -5.13 5.20 -3.17
N ILE A 90 -5.49 4.90 -1.94
CA ILE A 90 -4.57 4.60 -0.85
C ILE A 90 -4.88 3.20 -0.36
N SER A 91 -3.91 2.30 -0.46
CA SER A 91 -3.98 0.93 0.05
C SER A 91 -2.75 0.65 0.90
N HIS A 92 -2.87 -0.12 1.98
CA HIS A 92 -1.68 -0.43 2.78
C HIS A 92 -0.69 -1.30 1.98
N ILE A 93 -1.19 -2.41 1.42
CA ILE A 93 -0.43 -3.31 0.54
C ILE A 93 -0.43 -2.72 -0.87
N PRO A 94 0.72 -2.69 -1.57
CA PRO A 94 0.79 -2.20 -2.94
C PRO A 94 -0.04 -3.04 -3.91
N PHE A 95 -0.60 -2.39 -4.93
CA PHE A 95 -1.19 -3.10 -6.07
C PHE A 95 -0.12 -3.68 -6.99
N ILE A 96 0.91 -2.88 -7.25
CA ILE A 96 2.07 -3.21 -8.07
C ILE A 96 3.26 -2.53 -7.39
N ALA A 97 4.32 -3.28 -7.14
CA ALA A 97 5.60 -2.78 -6.64
C ALA A 97 6.71 -3.70 -7.18
N ALA A 98 7.73 -3.14 -7.84
CA ALA A 98 8.84 -3.94 -8.34
C ALA A 98 9.85 -4.26 -7.22
N CYS A 99 9.89 -3.45 -6.17
CA CYS A 99 10.72 -3.72 -4.98
C CYS A 99 10.40 -5.06 -4.30
N GLU A 100 9.15 -5.54 -4.37
CA GLU A 100 8.71 -6.82 -3.80
C GLU A 100 9.32 -8.06 -4.47
N TYR A 101 9.91 -7.91 -5.66
CA TYR A 101 10.70 -8.99 -6.27
C TYR A 101 12.05 -9.19 -5.58
N PHE A 102 12.56 -8.19 -4.85
CA PHE A 102 13.86 -8.27 -4.19
C PHE A 102 13.76 -8.53 -2.69
N ASP A 103 12.55 -8.49 -2.11
CA ASP A 103 12.33 -8.74 -0.70
C ASP A 103 12.33 -10.25 -0.43
N GLY A 104 13.51 -10.83 -0.19
CA GLY A 104 13.65 -12.29 -0.02
C GLY A 104 13.72 -13.07 -1.34
N PRO A 105 13.82 -14.42 -1.26
CA PRO A 105 14.23 -15.25 -2.39
C PRO A 105 13.07 -15.63 -3.31
N THR A 106 12.41 -14.64 -3.90
CA THR A 106 11.19 -14.86 -4.70
C THR A 106 11.42 -15.63 -6.00
N GLU A 107 12.67 -15.83 -6.41
CA GLU A 107 13.11 -16.56 -7.60
C GLU A 107 13.51 -18.03 -7.34
N GLU A 108 13.53 -18.50 -6.08
CA GLU A 108 14.04 -19.83 -5.69
C GLU A 108 13.39 -21.00 -6.45
N THR A 109 12.15 -20.82 -6.89
CA THR A 109 11.40 -21.83 -7.67
C THR A 109 11.81 -21.89 -9.15
N GLY A 110 12.75 -21.04 -9.59
CA GLY A 110 13.09 -20.79 -10.99
C GLY A 110 12.16 -19.81 -11.70
N ASN A 111 11.12 -19.33 -11.02
CA ASN A 111 10.24 -18.25 -11.45
C ASN A 111 10.12 -17.23 -10.32
N TRP A 112 9.87 -15.97 -10.68
CA TRP A 112 9.50 -14.95 -9.71
C TRP A 112 8.10 -15.22 -9.13
N VAL A 113 8.03 -15.49 -7.83
CA VAL A 113 6.79 -15.75 -7.08
C VAL A 113 6.69 -14.75 -5.93
N VAL A 114 5.81 -13.77 -6.09
CA VAL A 114 5.52 -12.77 -5.04
C VAL A 114 4.41 -13.30 -4.12
N PRO A 115 4.65 -13.41 -2.80
CA PRO A 115 3.65 -13.80 -1.81
C PRO A 115 2.40 -12.93 -1.79
N ALA A 116 1.27 -13.55 -1.50
CA ALA A 116 -0.02 -12.87 -1.37
C ALA A 116 -0.08 -11.85 -0.22
N CYS A 117 0.84 -11.92 0.76
CA CYS A 117 0.95 -10.94 1.83
C CYS A 117 1.70 -9.67 1.42
N TRP A 118 2.44 -9.68 0.30
CA TRP A 118 3.32 -8.58 -0.12
C TRP A 118 2.70 -7.64 -1.15
N MET A 119 1.86 -8.18 -2.02
CA MET A 119 1.21 -7.44 -3.09
C MET A 119 -0.21 -7.95 -3.31
N HIS A 120 -1.11 -7.08 -3.76
CA HIS A 120 -2.49 -7.45 -4.05
C HIS A 120 -2.58 -8.59 -5.07
N ILE A 121 -3.16 -9.72 -4.68
CA ILE A 121 -3.38 -10.84 -5.60
C ILE A 121 -4.48 -10.56 -6.65
N ASP A 122 -5.31 -9.56 -6.39
CA ASP A 122 -6.39 -9.06 -7.25
C ASP A 122 -5.97 -7.82 -8.08
N ALA A 123 -4.68 -7.46 -8.10
CA ALA A 123 -4.16 -6.32 -8.85
C ALA A 123 -4.52 -6.34 -10.34
N ARG A 124 -4.75 -7.52 -10.92
CA ARG A 124 -5.21 -7.66 -12.32
C ARG A 124 -6.61 -7.08 -12.54
N ASP A 125 -7.53 -7.26 -11.58
CA ASP A 125 -8.89 -6.74 -11.66
C ASP A 125 -8.90 -5.23 -11.42
N LEU A 126 -8.10 -4.76 -10.46
CA LEU A 126 -7.88 -3.33 -10.23
C LEU A 126 -7.28 -2.64 -11.47
N ARG A 127 -6.27 -3.26 -12.10
CA ARG A 127 -5.71 -2.76 -13.37
C ARG A 127 -6.79 -2.63 -14.46
N ARG A 128 -7.71 -3.59 -14.59
CA ARG A 128 -8.81 -3.51 -15.57
C ARG A 128 -9.76 -2.37 -15.22
N LEU A 129 -10.07 -2.19 -13.94
CA LEU A 129 -10.90 -1.07 -13.48
C LEU A 129 -10.25 0.27 -13.82
N PHE A 130 -8.97 0.46 -13.50
CA PHE A 130 -8.26 1.72 -13.70
C PHE A 130 -8.09 2.06 -15.19
N LEU A 131 -7.91 1.06 -16.06
CA LEU A 131 -7.90 1.27 -17.52
C LEU A 131 -9.19 1.90 -18.07
N ASN A 132 -10.34 1.63 -17.43
CA ASN A 132 -11.62 2.23 -17.81
C ASN A 132 -11.87 3.60 -17.13
N HIS A 133 -10.95 4.02 -16.26
CA HIS A 133 -11.06 5.20 -15.41
C HIS A 133 -9.75 6.00 -15.44
N PRO A 134 -9.45 6.70 -16.55
CA PRO A 134 -8.18 7.40 -16.74
C PRO A 134 -7.96 8.57 -15.77
N ASN A 135 -8.99 8.92 -14.98
CA ASN A 135 -8.88 9.89 -13.89
C ASN A 135 -8.36 9.26 -12.58
N VAL A 136 -8.16 7.94 -12.50
CA VAL A 136 -7.29 7.33 -11.48
C VAL A 136 -5.86 7.66 -11.84
N ARG A 137 -5.21 8.50 -11.04
CA ARG A 137 -3.88 9.06 -11.37
C ARG A 137 -2.78 8.56 -10.45
N LEU A 138 -3.13 8.26 -9.19
CA LEU A 138 -2.16 7.95 -8.15
C LEU A 138 -2.66 6.81 -7.27
N CYS A 139 -1.77 5.85 -6.99
CA CYS A 139 -1.96 4.79 -6.02
C CYS A 139 -0.83 4.88 -4.99
N LEU A 140 -1.17 5.20 -3.74
CA LEU A 140 -0.22 5.28 -2.63
C LEU A 140 -0.27 4.01 -1.79
N SER A 141 0.90 3.55 -1.37
CA SER A 141 1.04 2.39 -0.50
C SER A 141 2.18 2.53 0.51
N GLY A 142 2.11 1.72 1.55
CA GLY A 142 3.18 1.52 2.52
C GLY A 142 3.67 0.09 2.39
N HIS A 143 3.71 -0.63 3.52
CA HIS A 143 3.96 -2.07 3.62
C HIS A 143 5.38 -2.52 3.29
N THR A 144 5.93 -2.11 2.15
CA THR A 144 7.22 -2.57 1.62
C THR A 144 8.42 -2.03 2.42
N HIS A 145 8.21 -0.95 3.19
CA HIS A 145 9.25 -0.18 3.88
C HIS A 145 10.36 0.36 2.95
N GLN A 146 10.13 0.32 1.64
CA GLN A 146 11.00 0.79 0.58
C GLN A 146 10.32 1.98 -0.13
N TYR A 147 11.11 2.82 -0.81
CA TYR A 147 10.58 3.89 -1.65
C TYR A 147 10.74 3.56 -3.12
N GLU A 148 9.61 3.54 -3.84
CA GLU A 148 9.54 3.26 -5.26
C GLU A 148 8.44 4.11 -5.89
N VAL A 149 8.69 4.60 -7.10
CA VAL A 149 7.70 5.26 -7.96
C VAL A 149 7.69 4.53 -9.30
N LEU A 150 6.52 4.01 -9.68
CA LEU A 150 6.30 3.29 -10.93
C LEU A 150 5.15 3.92 -11.71
N ASP A 151 5.42 4.37 -12.92
CA ASP A 151 4.39 4.86 -13.85
C ASP A 151 3.97 3.73 -14.79
N TYR A 152 2.70 3.34 -14.73
CA TYR A 152 2.17 2.25 -15.55
C TYR A 152 0.75 2.54 -16.03
N LEU A 153 0.57 2.60 -17.36
CA LEU A 153 -0.72 2.83 -18.04
C LEU A 153 -1.44 4.10 -17.58
N GLY A 154 -0.70 5.16 -17.28
CA GLY A 154 -1.24 6.46 -16.87
C GLY A 154 -1.57 6.58 -15.38
N VAL A 155 -1.24 5.56 -14.58
CA VAL A 155 -1.34 5.57 -13.12
C VAL A 155 0.06 5.54 -12.51
N ARG A 156 0.33 6.44 -11.58
CA ARG A 156 1.52 6.40 -10.73
C ARG A 156 1.26 5.50 -9.52
N TYR A 157 2.06 4.47 -9.33
CA TYR A 157 2.07 3.62 -8.14
C TYR A 157 3.28 3.99 -7.30
N GLN A 158 3.07 4.25 -6.01
CA GLN A 158 4.13 4.72 -5.13
C GLN A 158 4.08 4.02 -3.77
N THR A 159 5.24 3.53 -3.34
CA THR A 159 5.49 3.05 -1.97
C THR A 159 6.31 4.12 -1.25
N ASN A 160 5.98 4.41 0.02
CA ASN A 160 6.45 5.63 0.70
C ASN A 160 7.58 5.41 1.73
N GLY A 161 8.26 4.25 1.70
CA GLY A 161 9.17 3.87 2.78
C GLY A 161 8.44 3.68 4.12
N ALA A 162 9.19 3.79 5.21
CA ALA A 162 8.63 3.71 6.55
C ALA A 162 9.30 4.71 7.49
N ILE A 163 8.49 5.39 8.30
CA ILE A 163 9.02 6.18 9.42
C ILE A 163 9.84 5.27 10.32
N SER A 164 9.36 4.06 10.64
CA SER A 164 10.10 3.14 11.49
C SER A 164 11.32 2.48 10.83
N GLY A 165 11.60 2.70 9.54
CA GLY A 165 12.53 1.84 8.79
C GLY A 165 12.18 0.36 8.99
N ASN A 166 13.15 -0.48 9.33
CA ASN A 166 12.98 -1.90 9.67
C ASN A 166 12.34 -2.11 11.07
N TRP A 167 11.10 -1.66 11.31
CA TRP A 167 10.42 -1.75 12.62
C TRP A 167 11.27 -1.22 13.80
N TRP A 168 11.91 -0.07 13.60
CA TRP A 168 12.82 0.61 14.52
C TRP A 168 14.19 -0.08 14.71
N TYR A 169 14.51 -1.08 13.87
CA TYR A 169 15.84 -1.71 13.78
C TYR A 169 16.72 -1.07 12.69
N GLY A 170 16.48 0.21 12.36
CA GLY A 170 17.27 0.97 11.40
C GLY A 170 16.81 0.77 9.95
N TRP A 171 17.75 0.58 9.04
CA TRP A 171 17.51 0.54 7.60
C TRP A 171 16.86 -0.79 7.17
N TYR A 172 15.96 -0.74 6.18
CA TYR A 172 15.37 -1.92 5.55
C TYR A 172 15.68 -1.91 4.06
N MET A 173 16.27 -2.98 3.51
CA MET A 173 16.54 -3.08 2.07
C MET A 173 17.30 -1.86 1.49
N ALA A 174 18.27 -1.33 2.25
CA ALA A 174 19.00 -0.10 1.93
C ALA A 174 18.19 1.22 1.94
N PHE A 175 16.97 1.21 2.50
CA PHE A 175 16.18 2.41 2.75
C PHE A 175 16.22 2.81 4.24
N PRO A 176 16.59 4.07 4.56
CA PRO A 176 16.53 4.60 5.92
C PRO A 176 15.10 4.85 6.42
N PRO A 177 14.93 5.04 7.73
CA PRO A 177 13.78 5.75 8.30
C PRO A 177 13.52 7.08 7.58
N ALA A 178 12.32 7.21 7.04
CA ALA A 178 11.95 8.33 6.17
C ALA A 178 10.45 8.60 6.15
N TYR A 179 10.08 9.76 5.62
CA TYR A 179 8.73 10.07 5.18
C TYR A 179 8.77 10.59 3.75
N VAL A 180 7.62 10.66 3.09
CA VAL A 180 7.49 11.21 1.74
C VAL A 180 6.66 12.48 1.77
N MET A 181 7.18 13.55 1.18
CA MET A 181 6.37 14.71 0.82
C MET A 181 5.77 14.48 -0.56
N LEU A 182 4.46 14.65 -0.69
CA LEU A 182 3.71 14.43 -1.92
C LEU A 182 3.09 15.75 -2.38
N ASN A 183 3.39 16.14 -3.62
CA ASN A 183 2.75 17.27 -4.28
C ASN A 183 1.68 16.76 -5.25
N LEU A 184 0.50 17.37 -5.20
CA LEU A 184 -0.64 17.05 -6.06
C LEU A 184 -1.03 18.31 -6.83
N TYR A 185 -1.22 18.16 -8.15
CA TYR A 185 -1.48 19.28 -9.04
C TYR A 185 -2.88 19.21 -9.65
N ASP A 186 -3.41 20.36 -10.07
CA ASP A 186 -4.77 20.48 -10.62
C ASP A 186 -4.98 19.70 -11.93
N ASP A 187 -3.90 19.41 -12.68
CA ASP A 187 -3.94 18.62 -13.91
C ASP A 187 -3.92 17.09 -13.66
N GLY A 188 -3.97 16.69 -12.39
CA GLY A 188 -3.90 15.31 -11.96
C GLY A 188 -2.51 14.70 -11.98
N SER A 189 -1.46 15.49 -12.24
CA SER A 189 -0.08 15.05 -12.04
C SER A 189 0.30 15.13 -10.56
N SER A 190 1.40 14.46 -10.21
CA SER A 190 1.96 14.47 -8.86
C SER A 190 3.48 14.38 -8.94
N ASP A 191 4.17 14.71 -7.86
CA ASP A 191 5.55 14.31 -7.62
C ASP A 191 5.76 14.07 -6.13
N SER A 192 6.90 13.51 -5.79
CA SER A 192 7.23 13.15 -4.42
C SER A 192 8.70 13.34 -4.11
N GLU A 193 8.96 13.73 -2.87
CA GLU A 193 10.30 13.84 -2.29
C GLU A 193 10.42 12.83 -1.15
N PHE A 194 11.38 11.92 -1.28
CA PHE A 194 11.74 10.99 -0.20
C PHE A 194 12.67 11.70 0.79
N VAL A 195 12.21 11.86 2.02
CA VAL A 195 12.90 12.63 3.06
C VAL A 195 13.39 11.69 4.17
N PRO A 196 14.65 11.21 4.09
CA PRO A 196 15.27 10.47 5.18
C PRO A 196 15.60 11.41 6.34
N TYR A 197 15.34 10.97 7.57
CA TYR A 197 15.65 11.77 8.76
C TYR A 197 16.76 11.18 9.62
N GLU A 198 17.24 9.99 9.28
CA GLU A 198 18.47 9.40 9.82
C GLU A 198 19.58 9.41 8.76
N LYS A 199 20.83 9.62 9.20
CA LYS A 199 21.99 9.50 8.31
C LYS A 199 22.36 8.02 8.16
N ALA A 200 22.86 7.65 6.99
CA ALA A 200 23.45 6.33 6.80
C ALA A 200 24.59 6.13 7.81
N ASP A 201 24.48 5.08 8.63
CA ASP A 201 25.66 4.57 9.30
C ASP A 201 26.66 4.13 8.22
N ALA A 202 27.91 4.55 8.38
CA ALA A 202 28.98 4.38 7.39
C ALA A 202 29.25 2.92 6.98
N GLU A 203 28.63 1.94 7.65
CA GLU A 203 28.72 0.52 7.33
C GLU A 203 27.83 0.08 6.15
N PHE A 204 26.81 0.87 5.76
CA PHE A 204 25.98 0.61 4.57
C PHE A 204 26.26 1.59 3.41
N SER A 205 27.24 2.49 3.55
CA SER A 205 27.69 3.33 2.45
C SER A 205 28.62 2.55 1.52
N THR A 206 28.06 1.64 0.71
CA THR A 206 28.65 1.42 -0.61
C THR A 206 28.36 2.69 -1.42
N PRO A 207 29.38 3.39 -1.93
CA PRO A 207 29.16 4.62 -2.69
C PRO A 207 28.54 4.23 -4.02
N VAL A 208 27.22 4.34 -4.16
CA VAL A 208 26.59 4.44 -5.48
C VAL A 208 26.78 5.88 -5.96
N GLY A 209 28.03 6.23 -6.22
CA GLY A 209 28.34 7.39 -7.00
C GLY A 209 27.96 7.08 -8.43
N PHE A 210 26.84 7.59 -8.91
CA PHE A 210 26.73 8.06 -10.29
C PHE A 210 25.75 9.24 -10.34
N TRP A 211 26.35 10.42 -10.43
CA TRP A 211 25.75 11.57 -11.09
C TRP A 211 25.50 11.21 -12.56
N ALA A 212 24.29 11.45 -13.06
CA ALA A 212 24.12 11.94 -14.42
C ALA A 212 22.83 12.76 -14.52
N ARG A 213 23.00 13.90 -15.19
CA ARG A 213 22.04 14.97 -15.49
C ARG A 213 20.89 14.52 -16.37
#